data_AF-A0A6I2YNQ4-F1
#
_entry.id   AF-A0A6I2YNQ4-F1
#
_cell.length_a   1.000
_cell.length_b   1.000
_cell.length_c   1.000
_cell.angle_alpha   90.00
_cell.angle_beta   90.00
_cell.angle_gamma   90.00
#
_symmetry.space_group_name_H-M   'P 1'
#
loop_
_entity.id
_entity.type
_entity.pdbx_description
1 polymer ?
#
loop_
_entity_poly.entity_id
_entity_poly.type
_entity_poly.pdbx_seq_one_letter_code
_entity_poly.pdbx_strand_id
1 'polypeptide(L)'
;METVLTYVVLAVVGVRLLTAARLALTGRGRATVVEVARRVRWSHVWPVPLVLTAVATVATLFWAVPGLDWGWWTAIGGQGNPIAGTTDRTTGTVWEWIIPLAFLLLVLPALPLFALAEERMFRQGAEQWAFTRRARKVLAFGLVHLIIGIPIAVALALSVGGVYFMNIYLRRFRSTGDPREAVMESTTAHATYNAFILTTGLVLVVLSAFGVA
;
A
#
# COMPACT_ATOMS: atom_id res chain seq x y z
N MET A 1 -17.54 20.93 -11.52
CA MET A 1 -16.08 21.08 -11.29
C MET A 1 -15.51 19.84 -10.63
N GLU A 2 -16.11 19.35 -9.54
CA GLU A 2 -15.71 18.11 -8.84
C GLU A 2 -15.59 16.91 -9.80
N THR A 3 -16.58 16.66 -10.65
CA THR A 3 -16.56 15.54 -11.62
C THR A 3 -15.35 15.54 -12.56
N VAL A 4 -14.97 16.72 -13.06
CA VAL A 4 -13.80 16.86 -13.94
C VAL A 4 -12.52 16.55 -13.16
N LEU A 5 -12.44 17.03 -11.91
CA LEU A 5 -11.29 16.79 -11.04
C LEU A 5 -11.16 15.30 -10.68
N THR A 6 -12.25 14.60 -10.38
CA THR A 6 -12.25 13.15 -10.13
C THR A 6 -11.68 12.39 -11.33
N TYR A 7 -12.14 12.69 -12.54
CA TYR A 7 -11.63 12.04 -13.76
C TYR A 7 -10.16 12.38 -14.05
N VAL A 8 -9.73 13.62 -13.81
CA VAL A 8 -8.32 14.00 -13.95
C VAL A 8 -7.46 13.22 -12.96
N VAL A 9 -7.88 13.08 -11.70
CA VAL A 9 -7.15 12.29 -10.70
C VAL A 9 -7.08 10.83 -11.12
N LEU A 10 -8.20 10.21 -11.53
CA LEU A 10 -8.20 8.83 -12.01
C LEU A 10 -7.29 8.64 -13.23
N ALA A 11 -7.29 9.58 -14.19
CA ALA A 11 -6.41 9.53 -15.34
C ALA A 11 -4.93 9.65 -14.95
N VAL A 12 -4.60 10.57 -14.04
CA VAL A 12 -3.23 10.73 -13.52
C VAL A 12 -2.78 9.47 -12.80
N VAL A 13 -3.60 8.91 -11.89
CA VAL A 13 -3.30 7.66 -11.19
C VAL A 13 -3.13 6.51 -12.20
N GLY A 14 -4.05 6.38 -13.17
CA GLY A 14 -3.99 5.36 -14.21
C GLY A 14 -2.70 5.43 -15.04
N VAL A 15 -2.28 6.62 -15.46
CA VAL A 15 -1.00 6.83 -16.19
C VAL A 15 0.20 6.44 -15.32
N ARG A 16 0.19 6.78 -14.03
CA ARG A 16 1.26 6.41 -13.10
C ARG A 16 1.33 4.90 -12.88
N LEU A 17 0.20 4.24 -12.69
CA LEU A 17 0.11 2.78 -12.57
C LEU A 17 0.57 2.09 -13.85
N LEU A 18 0.13 2.56 -15.03
CA LEU A 18 0.59 2.03 -16.31
C LEU A 18 2.10 2.19 -16.50
N THR A 19 2.65 3.34 -16.11
CA THR A 19 4.10 3.58 -16.18
C THR A 19 4.86 2.61 -15.27
N ALA A 20 4.37 2.42 -14.04
CA ALA A 20 4.97 1.49 -13.09
C ALA A 20 4.87 0.03 -13.55
N ALA A 21 3.73 -0.37 -14.12
CA ALA A 21 3.55 -1.68 -14.72
C ALA A 21 4.53 -1.91 -15.87
N ARG A 22 4.71 -0.93 -16.76
CA ARG A 22 5.70 -0.99 -17.85
C ARG A 22 7.12 -1.13 -17.31
N LEU A 23 7.46 -0.38 -16.25
CA LEU A 23 8.77 -0.51 -15.58
C LEU A 23 8.97 -1.91 -15.00
N ALA A 24 7.95 -2.50 -14.39
CA ALA A 24 7.98 -3.87 -13.88
C ALA A 24 8.23 -4.92 -14.98
N LEU A 25 7.85 -4.62 -16.23
CA LEU A 25 8.07 -5.50 -17.38
C LEU A 25 9.45 -5.33 -18.05
N THR A 26 10.24 -4.32 -17.66
CA THR A 26 11.63 -4.18 -18.15
C THR A 26 12.54 -5.26 -17.56
N GLY A 27 13.72 -5.50 -18.17
CA GLY A 27 14.66 -6.52 -17.65
C GLY A 27 15.07 -6.29 -16.18
N ARG A 28 15.34 -5.03 -15.80
CA ARG A 28 15.67 -4.67 -14.41
C ARG A 28 14.45 -4.81 -13.49
N GLY A 29 13.28 -4.34 -13.91
CA GLY A 29 12.05 -4.46 -13.12
C GLY A 29 11.66 -5.90 -12.87
N ARG A 30 11.67 -6.74 -13.91
CA ARG A 30 11.41 -8.18 -13.82
C ARG A 30 12.38 -8.88 -12.88
N ALA A 31 13.67 -8.54 -12.95
CA ALA A 31 14.66 -9.10 -12.03
C ALA A 31 14.31 -8.81 -10.56
N THR A 32 13.92 -7.57 -10.23
CA THR A 32 13.47 -7.21 -8.88
C THR A 32 12.19 -7.94 -8.47
N VAL A 33 11.18 -7.99 -9.36
CA VAL A 33 9.92 -8.71 -9.10
C VAL A 33 10.20 -10.19 -8.82
N VAL A 34 11.01 -10.84 -9.66
CA VAL A 34 11.39 -12.24 -9.51
C VAL A 34 12.20 -12.46 -8.23
N GLU A 35 13.12 -11.56 -7.90
CA GLU A 35 13.89 -11.63 -6.65
C GLU A 35 12.98 -11.59 -5.42
N VAL A 36 12.06 -10.62 -5.36
CA VAL A 36 11.10 -10.52 -4.26
C VAL A 36 10.22 -11.76 -4.20
N ALA A 37 9.66 -12.21 -5.33
CA ALA A 37 8.80 -13.39 -5.40
C ALA A 37 9.52 -14.66 -4.89
N ARG A 38 10.80 -14.85 -5.26
CA ARG A 38 11.62 -15.99 -4.81
C ARG A 38 11.98 -15.93 -3.32
N ARG A 39 11.97 -14.74 -2.72
CA ARG A 39 12.25 -14.53 -1.29
C ARG A 39 11.01 -14.72 -0.42
N VAL A 40 9.80 -14.73 -0.99
CA VAL A 40 8.56 -14.96 -0.22
C VAL A 40 8.65 -16.30 0.50
N ARG A 41 8.33 -16.28 1.78
CA ARG A 41 8.38 -17.42 2.71
C ARG A 41 7.18 -17.35 3.61
N TRP A 42 6.84 -18.45 4.26
CA TRP A 42 5.74 -18.47 5.24
C TRP A 42 5.90 -17.39 6.32
N SER A 43 7.14 -17.10 6.75
CA SER A 43 7.47 -16.02 7.68
C SER A 43 7.03 -14.62 7.23
N HIS A 44 6.82 -14.41 5.93
CA HIS A 44 6.29 -13.18 5.36
C HIS A 44 4.77 -13.16 5.29
N VAL A 45 4.12 -14.34 5.23
CA VAL A 45 2.68 -14.47 5.00
C VAL A 45 1.91 -14.54 6.31
N TRP A 46 2.31 -15.40 7.25
CA TRP A 46 1.56 -15.63 8.48
C TRP A 46 1.39 -14.40 9.39
N PRO A 47 2.33 -13.44 9.46
CA PRO A 47 2.11 -12.25 10.28
C PRO A 47 1.08 -11.30 9.68
N VAL A 48 0.80 -11.39 8.38
CA VAL A 48 -0.01 -10.40 7.65
C VAL A 48 -1.42 -10.26 8.25
N PRO A 49 -2.18 -11.34 8.53
CA PRO A 49 -3.48 -11.21 9.20
C PRO A 49 -3.41 -10.48 10.54
N LEU A 50 -2.36 -10.70 11.34
CA LEU A 50 -2.19 -10.04 12.64
C LEU A 50 -1.87 -8.56 12.48
N VAL A 51 -0.96 -8.22 11.57
CA VAL A 51 -0.61 -6.81 11.28
C VAL A 51 -1.79 -6.07 10.69
N LEU A 52 -2.54 -6.70 9.77
CA LEU A 52 -3.75 -6.12 9.19
C LEU A 52 -4.85 -5.92 10.23
N THR A 53 -5.04 -6.88 11.12
CA THR A 53 -5.98 -6.72 12.25
C THR A 53 -5.58 -5.53 13.11
N ALA A 54 -4.30 -5.40 13.47
CA ALA A 54 -3.82 -4.28 14.26
C ALA A 54 -3.99 -2.93 13.54
N VAL A 55 -3.68 -2.86 12.24
CA VAL A 55 -3.92 -1.66 11.41
C VAL A 55 -5.41 -1.33 11.37
N ALA A 56 -6.28 -2.31 11.13
CA ALA A 56 -7.73 -2.11 11.06
C ALA A 56 -8.31 -1.67 12.41
N THR A 57 -7.85 -2.24 13.52
CA THR A 57 -8.25 -1.79 14.88
C THR A 57 -7.86 -0.34 15.11
N VAL A 58 -6.61 0.03 14.83
CA VAL A 58 -6.15 1.43 15.01
C VAL A 58 -6.89 2.38 14.07
N ALA A 59 -7.13 1.98 12.82
CA ALA A 59 -7.90 2.76 11.86
C ALA A 59 -9.33 2.99 12.38
N THR A 60 -9.99 1.95 12.90
CA THR A 60 -11.35 2.05 13.46
C THR A 60 -11.41 2.99 14.66
N LEU A 61 -10.44 2.91 15.56
CA LEU A 61 -10.35 3.80 16.72
C LEU A 61 -10.14 5.26 16.31
N PHE A 62 -9.27 5.51 15.33
CA PHE A 62 -9.06 6.88 14.82
C PHE A 62 -10.24 7.39 14.00
N TRP A 63 -10.96 6.51 13.29
CA TRP A 63 -12.14 6.90 12.53
C TRP A 63 -13.26 7.47 13.43
N ALA A 64 -13.33 7.00 14.68
CA ALA A 64 -14.27 7.53 15.67
C ALA A 64 -13.92 8.94 16.17
N VAL A 65 -12.73 9.47 15.86
CA VAL A 65 -12.32 10.82 16.24
C VAL A 65 -12.76 11.80 15.16
N PRO A 66 -13.58 12.81 15.50
CA PRO A 66 -14.08 13.78 14.52
C PRO A 66 -12.97 14.45 13.72
N GLY A 67 -13.10 14.46 12.40
CA GLY A 67 -12.18 15.10 11.47
C GLY A 67 -11.02 14.21 11.00
N LEU A 68 -10.81 13.02 11.59
CA LEU A 68 -9.79 12.09 11.10
C LEU A 68 -10.30 11.20 9.95
N ASP A 69 -11.61 11.14 9.71
CA ASP A 69 -12.25 10.49 8.56
C ASP A 69 -12.04 11.26 7.24
N TRP A 70 -11.54 12.50 7.31
CA TRP A 70 -11.29 13.33 6.15
C TRP A 70 -10.07 12.88 5.33
N GLY A 71 -10.19 12.96 4.00
CA GLY A 71 -9.10 12.88 3.02
C GLY A 71 -9.44 13.69 1.77
N TRP A 72 -8.45 14.20 1.04
CA TRP A 72 -8.74 15.06 -0.12
C TRP A 72 -9.46 14.32 -1.25
N TRP A 73 -9.32 12.98 -1.34
CA TRP A 73 -10.04 12.16 -2.31
C TRP A 73 -11.54 12.16 -2.05
N THR A 74 -11.95 12.06 -0.79
CA THR A 74 -13.37 12.11 -0.41
C THR A 74 -13.95 13.50 -0.64
N ALA A 75 -13.15 14.56 -0.44
CA ALA A 75 -13.53 15.93 -0.74
C ALA A 75 -13.85 16.19 -2.23
N ILE A 76 -13.45 15.30 -3.15
CA ILE A 76 -13.72 15.43 -4.59
C ILE A 76 -14.64 14.31 -5.13
N GLY A 77 -15.41 13.67 -4.26
CA GLY A 77 -16.42 12.65 -4.63
C GLY A 77 -15.88 11.23 -4.79
N GLY A 78 -14.67 10.99 -4.31
CA GLY A 78 -14.07 9.66 -4.23
C GLY A 78 -14.44 8.91 -2.95
N GLN A 79 -14.35 7.58 -2.98
CA GLN A 79 -14.46 6.77 -1.76
C GLN A 79 -13.14 6.06 -1.44
N GLY A 80 -12.78 6.02 -0.15
CA GLY A 80 -11.62 5.26 0.33
C GLY A 80 -10.29 5.70 -0.26
N ASN A 81 -9.78 4.96 -1.25
CA ASN A 81 -8.46 5.13 -1.87
C ASN A 81 -8.58 5.33 -3.39
N PRO A 82 -7.99 6.39 -3.99
CA PRO A 82 -7.92 6.54 -5.45
C PRO A 82 -7.34 5.35 -6.22
N ILE A 83 -6.48 4.54 -5.58
CA ILE A 83 -5.92 3.31 -6.16
C ILE A 83 -7.01 2.23 -6.31
N ALA A 84 -8.03 2.24 -5.47
CA ALA A 84 -9.21 1.39 -5.66
C ALA A 84 -10.12 1.94 -6.77
N GLY A 85 -10.04 3.22 -7.12
CA GLY A 85 -10.81 3.83 -8.20
C GLY A 85 -12.31 3.91 -7.95
N THR A 86 -12.76 3.65 -6.71
CA THR A 86 -14.17 3.68 -6.32
C THR A 86 -14.66 5.11 -6.11
N THR A 87 -15.84 5.40 -6.65
CA THR A 87 -16.48 6.72 -6.58
C THR A 87 -17.99 6.55 -6.45
N ASP A 88 -18.67 7.52 -5.84
CA ASP A 88 -20.15 7.56 -5.80
C ASP A 88 -20.78 7.64 -7.20
N ARG A 89 -19.98 8.05 -8.20
CA ARG A 89 -20.42 8.27 -9.58
C ARG A 89 -20.49 7.00 -10.39
N THR A 90 -19.79 5.95 -9.97
CA THR A 90 -19.74 4.66 -10.66
C THR A 90 -20.69 3.64 -10.06
N THR A 91 -21.19 3.89 -8.83
CA THR A 91 -22.10 3.01 -8.09
C THR A 91 -23.32 2.61 -8.91
N GLY A 92 -23.62 1.31 -8.93
CA GLY A 92 -24.74 0.74 -9.68
C GLY A 92 -24.51 0.63 -11.19
N THR A 93 -23.29 0.87 -11.67
CA THR A 93 -22.92 0.73 -13.08
C THR A 93 -21.79 -0.30 -13.26
N VAL A 94 -21.56 -0.75 -14.50
CA VAL A 94 -20.42 -1.65 -14.81
C VAL A 94 -19.05 -1.04 -14.46
N TRP A 95 -18.96 0.29 -14.40
CA TRP A 95 -17.71 1.00 -14.08
C TRP A 95 -17.28 0.85 -12.62
N GLU A 96 -18.22 0.53 -11.72
CA GLU A 96 -17.94 0.17 -10.32
C GLU A 96 -16.99 -1.02 -10.22
N TRP A 97 -16.98 -1.90 -11.24
CA TRP A 97 -16.15 -3.10 -11.27
C TRP A 97 -14.94 -2.94 -12.20
N ILE A 98 -15.15 -2.39 -13.40
CA ILE A 98 -14.11 -2.29 -14.42
C ILE A 98 -12.93 -1.43 -13.96
N ILE A 99 -13.19 -0.27 -13.32
CA ILE A 99 -12.13 0.67 -12.93
C ILE A 99 -11.25 0.06 -11.82
N PRO A 100 -11.80 -0.43 -10.68
CA PRO A 100 -10.99 -1.10 -9.67
C PRO A 100 -10.21 -2.30 -10.20
N LEU A 101 -10.84 -3.15 -11.03
CA LEU A 101 -10.17 -4.30 -11.63
C LEU A 101 -9.00 -3.89 -12.52
N ALA A 102 -9.18 -2.87 -13.37
CA ALA A 102 -8.10 -2.35 -14.20
C ALA A 102 -6.94 -1.81 -13.36
N PHE A 103 -7.22 -1.07 -12.29
CA PHE A 103 -6.18 -0.52 -11.41
C PHE A 103 -5.46 -1.62 -10.64
N LEU A 104 -6.18 -2.64 -10.16
CA LEU A 104 -5.62 -3.83 -9.52
C LEU A 104 -4.67 -4.59 -10.46
N LEU A 105 -5.09 -4.81 -11.72
CA LEU A 105 -4.26 -5.48 -12.72
C LEU A 105 -2.98 -4.70 -13.05
N LEU A 106 -3.04 -3.36 -13.03
CA LEU A 106 -1.86 -2.51 -13.26
C LEU A 106 -0.91 -2.47 -12.06
N VAL A 107 -1.45 -2.42 -10.83
CA VAL A 107 -0.62 -2.28 -9.63
C VAL A 107 0.07 -3.58 -9.23
N LEU A 108 -0.57 -4.74 -9.42
CA LEU A 108 -0.05 -6.06 -9.04
C LEU A 108 1.40 -6.32 -9.51
N PRO A 109 1.74 -6.19 -10.81
CA PRO A 109 3.12 -6.41 -11.26
C PRO A 109 4.10 -5.35 -10.73
N ALA A 110 3.62 -4.15 -10.40
CA ALA A 110 4.43 -3.06 -9.90
C ALA A 110 4.66 -3.09 -8.38
N LEU A 111 3.90 -3.90 -7.63
CA LEU A 111 3.96 -3.95 -6.16
C LEU A 111 5.39 -4.11 -5.61
N PRO A 112 6.23 -5.04 -6.10
CA PRO A 112 7.58 -5.20 -5.56
C PRO A 112 8.45 -3.96 -5.77
N LEU A 113 8.23 -3.21 -6.86
CA LEU A 113 8.97 -1.98 -7.15
C LEU A 113 8.54 -0.85 -6.22
N PHE A 114 7.24 -0.70 -5.97
CA PHE A 114 6.72 0.28 -5.03
C PHE A 114 7.20 0.01 -3.61
N ALA A 115 7.06 -1.24 -3.15
CA ALA A 115 7.56 -1.67 -1.85
C ALA A 115 9.06 -1.38 -1.72
N LEU A 116 9.88 -1.72 -2.73
CA LEU A 116 11.31 -1.45 -2.70
C LEU A 116 11.64 0.04 -2.61
N ALA A 117 10.92 0.89 -3.37
CA ALA A 117 11.11 2.33 -3.33
C ALA A 117 10.79 2.91 -1.95
N GLU A 118 9.66 2.50 -1.35
CA GLU A 118 9.26 2.95 -0.02
C GLU A 118 10.21 2.44 1.07
N GLU A 119 10.64 1.18 0.99
CA GLU A 119 11.58 0.61 1.95
C GLU A 119 12.94 1.33 1.91
N ARG A 120 13.43 1.66 0.72
CA ARG A 120 14.63 2.51 0.58
C ARG A 120 14.44 3.89 1.20
N MET A 121 13.30 4.53 0.94
CA MET A 121 13.01 5.90 1.42
C MET A 121 12.88 6.00 2.95
N PHE A 122 12.30 4.99 3.58
CA PHE A 122 11.94 5.05 5.00
C PHE A 122 12.81 4.20 5.92
N ARG A 123 13.52 3.17 5.42
CA ARG A 123 14.23 2.20 6.28
C ARG A 123 15.74 2.16 6.02
N GLN A 124 16.22 2.47 4.81
CA GLN A 124 17.65 2.39 4.52
C GLN A 124 18.47 3.30 5.45
N GLY A 125 19.42 2.71 6.17
CA GLY A 125 20.26 3.40 7.17
C GLY A 125 19.67 3.41 8.57
N ALA A 126 18.50 2.80 8.81
CA ALA A 126 17.82 2.84 10.10
C ALA A 126 18.62 2.20 11.24
N GLU A 127 19.54 1.28 10.94
CA GLU A 127 20.46 0.68 11.89
C GLU A 127 21.31 1.71 12.64
N GLN A 128 21.63 2.84 12.00
CA GLN A 128 22.42 3.94 12.59
C GLN A 128 21.56 5.02 13.26
N TRP A 129 20.24 4.97 13.08
CA TRP A 129 19.35 6.01 13.58
C TRP A 129 19.06 5.85 15.07
N ALA A 130 19.04 6.98 15.78
CA ALA A 130 18.44 7.05 17.11
C ALA A 130 16.95 6.66 17.05
N PHE A 131 16.43 6.18 18.18
CA PHE A 131 15.05 5.73 18.32
C PHE A 131 14.03 6.80 17.86
N THR A 132 14.26 8.07 18.23
CA THR A 132 13.39 9.20 17.85
C THR A 132 13.27 9.39 16.33
N ARG A 133 14.37 9.23 15.59
CA ARG A 133 14.36 9.30 14.13
C ARG A 133 13.62 8.11 13.51
N ARG A 134 13.77 6.91 14.07
CA ARG A 134 13.01 5.73 13.63
C ARG A 134 11.50 5.94 13.83
N ALA A 135 11.10 6.43 15.01
CA ALA A 135 9.70 6.74 15.30
C ALA A 135 9.12 7.78 14.33
N ARG A 136 9.85 8.86 14.05
CA ARG A 136 9.44 9.88 13.06
C ARG A 136 9.30 9.30 11.66
N LYS A 137 10.21 8.40 11.24
CA LYS A 137 10.16 7.75 9.91
C LYS A 137 9.01 6.75 9.78
N VAL A 138 8.69 6.04 10.85
CA VAL A 138 7.50 5.18 10.94
C VAL A 138 6.22 6.00 10.80
N LEU A 139 6.12 7.13 11.51
CA LEU A 139 4.96 8.03 11.38
C LEU A 139 4.88 8.64 9.97
N ALA A 140 6.01 9.11 9.43
CA ALA A 140 6.06 9.67 8.08
C ALA A 140 5.68 8.64 7.01
N PHE A 141 5.99 7.37 7.20
CA PHE A 141 5.55 6.28 6.33
C PHE A 141 4.03 6.18 6.28
N GLY A 142 3.33 6.30 7.41
CA GLY A 142 1.88 6.37 7.42
C GLY A 142 1.36 7.64 6.73
N LEU A 143 1.86 8.79 7.18
CA LEU A 143 1.39 10.11 6.73
C LEU A 143 1.61 10.41 5.25
N VAL A 144 2.59 9.79 4.58
CA VAL A 144 2.79 9.98 3.13
C VAL A 144 1.55 9.55 2.32
N HIS A 145 0.73 8.66 2.88
CA HIS A 145 -0.48 8.18 2.22
C HIS A 145 -1.58 9.26 2.12
N LEU A 146 -1.48 10.34 2.92
CA LEU A 146 -2.33 11.52 2.74
C LEU A 146 -2.14 12.13 1.34
N ILE A 147 -0.94 12.04 0.77
CA ILE A 147 -0.63 12.58 -0.58
C ILE A 147 -1.45 11.85 -1.64
N ILE A 148 -1.68 10.55 -1.47
CA ILE A 148 -2.49 9.74 -2.39
C ILE A 148 -3.97 9.71 -2.01
N GLY A 149 -4.42 10.55 -1.07
CA GLY A 149 -5.85 10.75 -0.78
C GLY A 149 -6.44 9.83 0.28
N ILE A 150 -5.61 9.02 0.95
CA ILE A 150 -6.05 8.20 2.07
C ILE A 150 -6.51 9.08 3.24
N PRO A 151 -7.63 8.75 3.92
CA PRO A 151 -8.09 9.47 5.11
C PRO A 151 -7.06 9.52 6.24
N ILE A 152 -7.09 10.58 7.05
CA ILE A 152 -6.09 10.80 8.12
C ILE A 152 -6.04 9.62 9.11
N ALA A 153 -7.19 9.10 9.53
CA ALA A 153 -7.30 7.95 10.43
C ALA A 153 -6.54 6.73 9.88
N VAL A 154 -6.73 6.44 8.59
CA VAL A 154 -6.08 5.32 7.91
C VAL A 154 -4.59 5.59 7.72
N ALA A 155 -4.20 6.80 7.33
CA ALA A 155 -2.79 7.19 7.18
C ALA A 155 -2.02 7.05 8.51
N LEU A 156 -2.62 7.46 9.62
CA LEU A 156 -2.04 7.26 10.96
C LEU A 156 -1.93 5.76 11.28
N ALA A 157 -2.98 4.98 11.03
CA ALA A 157 -2.99 3.54 11.29
C ALA A 157 -1.94 2.77 10.47
N LEU A 158 -1.64 3.19 9.24
CA LEU A 158 -0.57 2.61 8.41
C LEU A 158 0.83 2.73 9.05
N SER A 159 1.02 3.62 10.02
CA SER A 159 2.23 3.67 10.84
C SER A 159 2.48 2.35 11.60
N VAL A 160 1.44 1.57 11.93
CA VAL A 160 1.57 0.24 12.53
C VAL A 160 2.28 -0.73 11.58
N GLY A 161 1.90 -0.73 10.30
CA GLY A 161 2.65 -1.44 9.25
C GLY A 161 4.09 -0.92 9.15
N GLY A 162 4.27 0.40 9.29
CA GLY A 162 5.57 1.06 9.39
C GLY A 162 6.48 0.47 10.48
N VAL A 163 5.94 0.26 11.68
CA VAL A 163 6.64 -0.40 12.80
C VAL A 163 7.02 -1.82 12.43
N TYR A 164 6.09 -2.59 11.85
CA TYR A 164 6.33 -3.97 11.44
C TYR A 164 7.49 -4.07 10.44
N PHE A 165 7.47 -3.29 9.36
CA PHE A 165 8.54 -3.31 8.34
C PHE A 165 9.89 -2.81 8.88
N MET A 166 9.89 -1.79 9.75
CA MET A 166 11.10 -1.32 10.45
C MET A 166 11.71 -2.44 11.31
N ASN A 167 10.88 -3.21 12.00
CA ASN A 167 11.34 -4.35 12.80
C ASN A 167 11.93 -5.47 11.95
N ILE A 168 11.32 -5.79 10.80
CA ILE A 168 11.87 -6.78 9.85
C ILE A 168 13.24 -6.33 9.34
N TYR A 169 13.35 -5.07 8.88
CA TYR A 169 14.62 -4.48 8.45
C TYR A 169 15.72 -4.62 9.51
N LEU A 170 15.46 -4.14 10.73
CA LEU A 170 16.46 -4.14 11.80
C LEU A 170 16.83 -5.56 12.26
N ARG A 171 15.87 -6.49 12.27
CA ARG A 171 16.12 -7.90 12.57
C ARG A 171 17.04 -8.52 11.52
N ARG A 172 16.76 -8.31 10.24
CA ARG A 172 17.58 -8.85 9.16
C ARG A 172 18.98 -8.25 9.16
N PHE A 173 19.10 -6.93 9.36
CA PHE A 173 20.39 -6.27 9.48
C PHE A 173 21.22 -6.87 10.63
N ARG A 174 20.62 -7.05 11.82
CA ARG A 174 21.33 -7.68 12.96
C ARG A 174 21.85 -9.09 12.64
N SER A 175 21.15 -9.85 11.79
CA SER A 175 21.56 -11.20 11.42
C SER A 175 22.60 -11.28 10.29
N THR A 176 22.73 -10.24 9.46
CA THR A 176 23.52 -10.28 8.21
C THR A 176 24.62 -9.23 8.15
N GLY A 177 24.49 -8.13 8.87
CA GLY A 177 25.35 -6.95 8.74
C GLY A 177 25.19 -6.18 7.42
N ASP A 178 24.29 -6.60 6.52
CA ASP A 178 24.14 -6.00 5.19
C ASP A 178 22.84 -5.18 5.07
N PRO A 179 22.94 -3.83 4.91
CA PRO A 179 21.77 -2.98 4.71
C PRO A 179 20.97 -3.32 3.44
N ARG A 180 21.62 -3.80 2.37
CA ARG A 180 20.93 -4.13 1.11
C ARG A 180 20.02 -5.34 1.31
N GLU A 181 20.55 -6.36 1.98
CA GLU A 181 19.78 -7.55 2.34
C GLU A 181 18.65 -7.24 3.31
N ALA A 182 18.87 -6.31 4.26
CA ALA A 182 17.84 -5.83 5.17
C ALA A 182 16.70 -5.09 4.45
N VAL A 183 17.02 -4.20 3.50
CA VAL A 183 16.02 -3.54 2.63
C VAL A 183 15.25 -4.59 1.83
N MET A 184 15.91 -5.58 1.25
CA MET A 184 15.23 -6.60 0.43
C MET A 184 14.31 -7.50 1.26
N GLU A 185 14.66 -7.82 2.50
CA GLU A 185 13.79 -8.56 3.40
C GLU A 185 12.55 -7.75 3.78
N SER A 186 12.71 -6.48 4.18
CA SER A 186 11.55 -5.63 4.50
C SER A 186 10.70 -5.34 3.25
N THR A 187 11.32 -5.24 2.07
CA THR A 187 10.64 -5.14 0.77
C THR A 187 9.78 -6.37 0.52
N THR A 188 10.30 -7.56 0.81
CA THR A 188 9.58 -8.82 0.62
C THR A 188 8.39 -8.92 1.57
N ALA A 189 8.57 -8.57 2.84
CA ALA A 189 7.47 -8.49 3.81
C ALA A 189 6.39 -7.48 3.39
N HIS A 190 6.81 -6.29 2.95
CA HIS A 190 5.91 -5.22 2.55
C HIS A 190 5.15 -5.56 1.25
N ALA A 191 5.83 -6.08 0.22
CA ALA A 191 5.19 -6.54 -1.00
C ALA A 191 4.19 -7.68 -0.72
N THR A 192 4.53 -8.61 0.17
CA THR A 192 3.62 -9.71 0.58
C THR A 192 2.39 -9.17 1.31
N TYR A 193 2.58 -8.23 2.24
CA TYR A 193 1.49 -7.55 2.94
C TYR A 193 0.54 -6.83 1.96
N ASN A 194 1.09 -6.08 1.01
CA ASN A 194 0.28 -5.38 0.00
C ASN A 194 -0.42 -6.37 -0.96
N ALA A 195 0.26 -7.43 -1.39
CA ALA A 195 -0.35 -8.47 -2.22
C ALA A 195 -1.52 -9.15 -1.51
N PHE A 196 -1.41 -9.39 -0.20
CA PHE A 196 -2.50 -9.95 0.60
C PHE A 196 -3.71 -9.00 0.65
N ILE A 197 -3.49 -7.70 0.89
CA ILE A 197 -4.55 -6.68 0.86
C ILE A 197 -5.25 -6.69 -0.50
N LEU A 198 -4.48 -6.60 -1.59
CA LEU A 198 -5.06 -6.50 -2.93
C LEU A 198 -5.77 -7.79 -3.36
N THR A 199 -5.24 -8.96 -2.99
CA THR A 199 -5.90 -10.24 -3.29
C THR A 199 -7.19 -10.38 -2.49
N THR A 200 -7.19 -9.99 -1.21
CA THR A 200 -8.42 -9.98 -0.39
C THR A 200 -9.45 -9.01 -0.96
N GLY A 201 -9.01 -7.79 -1.31
CA GLY A 201 -9.87 -6.80 -1.96
C GLY A 201 -10.44 -7.29 -3.28
N LEU A 202 -9.62 -7.92 -4.13
CA LEU A 202 -10.06 -8.54 -5.39
C LEU A 202 -11.12 -9.62 -5.15
N VAL A 203 -10.90 -10.51 -4.17
CA VAL A 203 -11.88 -11.55 -3.81
C VAL A 203 -13.19 -10.91 -3.38
N LEU A 204 -13.16 -9.90 -2.52
CA LEU A 204 -14.38 -9.20 -2.06
C LEU A 204 -15.12 -8.53 -3.21
N VAL A 205 -14.40 -7.84 -4.11
CA VAL A 205 -14.96 -7.20 -5.31
C VAL A 205 -15.61 -8.23 -6.24
N VAL A 206 -14.99 -9.40 -6.41
CA VAL A 206 -15.55 -10.48 -7.23
C VAL A 206 -16.81 -11.05 -6.57
N LEU A 207 -16.78 -11.33 -5.25
CA LEU A 207 -17.92 -11.88 -4.53
C LEU A 207 -19.13 -10.94 -4.53
N SER A 208 -18.92 -9.63 -4.36
CA SER A 208 -19.98 -8.64 -4.41
C SER A 208 -20.58 -8.53 -5.82
N ALA A 209 -19.78 -8.62 -6.88
CA ALA A 209 -20.26 -8.64 -8.26
C ALA A 209 -21.18 -9.85 -8.56
N PHE A 210 -21.03 -10.95 -7.82
CA PHE A 210 -21.89 -12.14 -7.93
C PHE A 210 -23.03 -12.18 -6.89
N GLY A 211 -23.20 -11.14 -6.06
CA GLY A 211 -24.26 -11.07 -5.04
C GLY A 211 -24.05 -12.02 -3.85
N VAL A 212 -22.78 -12.39 -3.56
CA VAL A 212 -22.41 -13.36 -2.51
C VAL A 212 -21.88 -12.68 -1.24
N ALA A 213 -21.84 -11.34 -1.21
CA ALA A 213 -21.27 -10.54 -0.11
C ALA A 213 -22.32 -9.67 0.59
#